data_AF-A0A960JTH8-F1
#
_entry.id   AF-A0A960JTH8-F1
#
_cell.length_a   1.000
_cell.length_b   1.000
_cell.length_c   1.000
_cell.angle_alpha   90.00
_cell.angle_beta   90.00
_cell.angle_gamma   90.00
#
_symmetry.space_group_name_H-M   'P 1'
#
loop_
_entity.id
_entity.type
_entity.pdbx_description
1 polymer ?
#
loop_
_entity_poly.entity_id
_entity_poly.type
_entity_poly.pdbx_seq_one_letter_code
_entity_poly.pdbx_strand_id
1 'polypeptide(L)'
;PWFIVAATSAADYVWALMFVAIGVLSLRQDKSVLAGVMFALSMGSRVGSATLIAAALVAEISTERGDHSALGDQGEQGDQGDQGGTELRGDSNAKQNRTRVAKTAVVCTLGTAIAFVPSVVAAGGLAFAQNDFSTSSPLVQVGRALAKDLLLLGLPATVLILVTALPSLLEALRRWKTSWLVRFSVTGLVASQLLFLRFPWKMAHLLPTLLCAVILLAVALESKPRLLIAIAIFQVVFAFVRVDILSPNNPSEATGARLKPLVATGPVLQDWQCRRDHDGVERGRQIEEVEPAWQCSVPYSN
;
A
#
# COMPACT_ATOMS: atom_id res chain seq x y z
N PRO A 1 -19.50 16.72 17.57
CA PRO A 1 -19.25 15.53 16.73
C PRO A 1 -17.77 15.19 16.85
N TRP A 2 -17.44 14.04 17.42
CA TRP A 2 -16.05 13.63 17.64
C TRP A 2 -15.44 13.26 16.29
N PHE A 3 -14.60 14.14 15.74
CA PHE A 3 -13.83 13.87 14.53
C PHE A 3 -12.73 12.85 14.87
N ILE A 4 -13.10 11.56 14.90
CA ILE A 4 -12.15 10.44 15.06
C ILE A 4 -11.27 10.29 13.80
N VAL A 5 -11.62 10.98 12.70
CA VAL A 5 -10.89 10.92 11.44
C VAL A 5 -10.78 12.34 10.90
N ALA A 6 -9.56 12.84 10.73
CA ALA A 6 -9.31 14.01 9.89
C ALA A 6 -9.84 13.69 8.48
N ALA A 7 -11.03 14.21 8.17
CA ALA A 7 -11.83 13.87 6.99
C ALA A 7 -11.12 14.18 5.65
N THR A 8 -10.00 14.91 5.69
CA THR A 8 -9.22 15.31 4.52
C THR A 8 -8.01 14.43 4.22
N SER A 9 -7.65 13.41 5.02
CA SER A 9 -6.48 12.57 4.68
C SER A 9 -6.49 11.08 4.99
N ALA A 10 -7.46 10.57 5.77
CA ALA A 10 -7.59 9.14 6.05
C ALA A 10 -8.85 8.52 5.43
N ALA A 11 -9.95 9.27 5.33
CA ALA A 11 -11.19 8.79 4.72
C ALA A 11 -11.03 8.54 3.21
N ASP A 12 -10.29 9.39 2.53
CA ASP A 12 -9.93 9.24 1.11
C ASP A 12 -9.13 7.96 0.85
N TYR A 13 -8.25 7.54 1.76
CA TYR A 13 -7.60 6.22 1.68
C TYR A 13 -8.60 5.08 1.79
N VAL A 14 -9.56 5.14 2.73
CA VAL A 14 -10.56 4.07 2.88
C VAL A 14 -11.37 3.92 1.60
N TRP A 15 -11.84 5.03 1.02
CA TRP A 15 -12.53 5.03 -0.27
C TRP A 15 -11.65 4.52 -1.39
N ALA A 16 -10.42 5.03 -1.50
CA ALA A 16 -9.48 4.62 -2.53
C ALA A 16 -9.18 3.11 -2.48
N LEU A 17 -8.93 2.57 -1.28
CA LEU A 17 -8.67 1.13 -1.08
C LEU A 17 -9.92 0.28 -1.34
N MET A 18 -11.10 0.74 -0.93
CA MET A 18 -12.37 0.08 -1.25
C MET A 18 -12.55 0.00 -2.78
N PHE A 19 -12.33 1.10 -3.50
CA PHE A 19 -12.40 1.11 -4.96
C PHE A 19 -11.34 0.22 -5.62
N VAL A 20 -10.10 0.16 -5.08
CA VAL A 20 -9.10 -0.83 -5.54
C VAL A 20 -9.61 -2.25 -5.34
N ALA A 21 -10.15 -2.59 -4.16
CA ALA A 21 -10.64 -3.92 -3.87
C ALA A 21 -11.79 -4.34 -4.80
N ILE A 22 -12.78 -3.46 -4.99
CA ILE A 22 -13.90 -3.69 -5.92
C ILE A 22 -13.38 -3.80 -7.36
N GLY A 23 -12.41 -2.96 -7.75
CA GLY A 23 -11.78 -2.99 -9.06
C GLY A 23 -11.05 -4.31 -9.33
N VAL A 24 -10.28 -4.81 -8.36
CA VAL A 24 -9.61 -6.12 -8.42
C VAL A 24 -10.63 -7.24 -8.54
N LEU A 25 -11.66 -7.27 -7.68
CA LEU A 25 -12.70 -8.31 -7.74
C LEU A 25 -13.46 -8.29 -9.07
N SER A 26 -13.77 -7.09 -9.58
CA SER A 26 -14.43 -6.92 -10.88
C SER A 26 -13.53 -7.36 -12.04
N LEU A 27 -12.22 -7.06 -11.96
CA LEU A 27 -11.24 -7.50 -12.94
C LEU A 27 -11.20 -9.02 -13.00
N ARG A 28 -11.22 -9.69 -11.84
CA ARG A 28 -11.24 -11.16 -11.71
C ARG A 28 -12.55 -11.80 -12.20
N GLN A 29 -13.68 -11.09 -12.14
CA GLN A 29 -15.01 -11.53 -12.61
C GLN A 29 -15.31 -11.16 -14.07
N ASP A 30 -14.31 -10.91 -14.91
CA ASP A 30 -14.47 -10.54 -16.33
C ASP A 30 -15.20 -9.19 -16.57
N LYS A 31 -15.39 -8.37 -15.54
CA LYS A 31 -16.07 -7.06 -15.63
C LYS A 31 -15.07 -5.92 -15.87
N SER A 32 -14.32 -5.96 -16.98
CA SER A 32 -13.22 -5.03 -17.26
C SER A 32 -13.59 -3.54 -17.23
N VAL A 33 -14.79 -3.18 -17.71
CA VAL A 33 -15.23 -1.76 -17.69
C VAL A 33 -15.46 -1.29 -16.27
N LEU A 34 -16.19 -2.07 -15.48
CA LEU A 34 -16.44 -1.75 -14.07
C LEU A 34 -15.12 -1.69 -13.29
N ALA A 35 -14.20 -2.62 -13.54
CA ALA A 35 -12.87 -2.60 -12.95
C ALA A 35 -12.12 -1.30 -13.27
N GLY A 36 -12.13 -0.88 -14.54
CA GLY A 36 -11.51 0.36 -14.96
C GLY A 36 -12.13 1.61 -14.32
N VAL A 37 -13.46 1.66 -14.23
CA VAL A 37 -14.19 2.75 -13.55
C VAL A 37 -13.82 2.81 -12.06
N MET A 38 -13.80 1.67 -11.37
CA MET A 38 -13.44 1.62 -9.95
C MET A 38 -11.98 2.03 -9.73
N PHE A 39 -11.06 1.60 -10.59
CA PHE A 39 -9.67 2.06 -10.53
C PHE A 39 -9.53 3.56 -10.81
N ALA A 40 -10.31 4.13 -11.74
CA ALA A 40 -10.35 5.58 -11.96
C ALA A 40 -10.89 6.34 -10.74
N LEU A 41 -11.95 5.85 -10.09
CA LEU A 41 -12.49 6.44 -8.85
C LEU A 41 -11.47 6.36 -7.70
N SER A 42 -10.71 5.26 -7.63
CA SER A 42 -9.63 5.11 -6.67
C SER A 42 -8.52 6.15 -6.91
N MET A 43 -8.08 6.33 -8.16
CA MET A 43 -7.11 7.37 -8.55
C MET A 43 -7.62 8.77 -8.24
N GLY A 44 -8.89 9.06 -8.56
CA GLY A 44 -9.56 10.34 -8.29
C GLY A 44 -9.65 10.65 -6.79
N SER A 45 -9.84 9.61 -5.97
CA SER A 45 -9.80 9.74 -4.51
C SER A 45 -8.38 9.93 -4.02
N ARG A 46 -7.41 9.16 -4.55
CA ARG A 46 -6.00 9.28 -4.21
C ARG A 46 -5.08 8.73 -5.29
N VAL A 47 -4.25 9.61 -5.85
CA VAL A 47 -3.26 9.25 -6.88
C VAL A 47 -2.26 8.18 -6.41
N GLY A 48 -2.03 8.07 -5.10
CA GLY A 48 -1.16 7.04 -4.51
C GLY A 48 -1.63 5.60 -4.77
N SER A 49 -2.90 5.39 -5.13
CA SER A 49 -3.42 4.08 -5.51
C SER A 49 -2.89 3.54 -6.85
N ALA A 50 -2.20 4.38 -7.64
CA ALA A 50 -1.61 3.98 -8.91
C ALA A 50 -0.71 2.75 -8.78
N THR A 51 0.06 2.65 -7.68
CA THR A 51 0.96 1.53 -7.43
C THR A 51 0.21 0.22 -7.21
N LEU A 52 -0.91 0.25 -6.47
CA LEU A 52 -1.78 -0.91 -6.26
C LEU A 52 -2.50 -1.32 -7.54
N ILE A 53 -2.98 -0.35 -8.34
CA ILE A 53 -3.63 -0.63 -9.63
C ILE A 53 -2.63 -1.27 -10.59
N ALA A 54 -1.42 -0.70 -10.71
CA ALA A 54 -0.35 -1.28 -11.52
C ALA A 54 0.00 -2.70 -11.07
N ALA A 55 0.15 -2.92 -9.75
CA ALA A 55 0.39 -4.25 -9.18
C ALA A 55 -0.71 -5.25 -9.53
N ALA A 56 -1.99 -4.85 -9.46
CA ALA A 56 -3.11 -5.70 -9.84
C ALA A 56 -3.07 -6.10 -11.32
N LEU A 57 -2.84 -5.14 -12.21
CA LEU A 57 -2.77 -5.39 -13.65
C LEU A 57 -1.57 -6.28 -14.00
N VAL A 58 -0.41 -6.05 -13.39
CA VAL A 58 0.80 -6.88 -13.57
C VAL A 58 0.58 -8.29 -13.04
N ALA A 59 -0.04 -8.44 -11.86
CA ALA A 59 -0.37 -9.74 -11.29
C ALA A 59 -1.32 -10.55 -12.19
N GLU A 60 -2.31 -9.87 -12.78
CA GLU A 60 -3.26 -10.50 -13.70
C GLU A 60 -2.57 -10.99 -14.99
N ILE A 61 -1.77 -10.14 -15.64
CA ILE A 61 -1.01 -10.53 -16.85
C ILE A 61 -0.04 -11.69 -16.56
N SER A 62 0.53 -11.72 -15.36
CA SER A 62 1.54 -12.71 -14.98
C SER A 62 0.97 -14.09 -14.60
N THR A 63 -0.35 -14.22 -14.48
CA THR A 63 -1.01 -15.46 -13.99
C THR A 63 -0.89 -16.62 -14.97
N GLU A 64 -0.73 -16.34 -16.26
CA GLU A 64 -0.76 -17.35 -17.33
C GLU A 64 0.55 -18.11 -17.51
N ARG A 65 1.66 -17.56 -17.01
CA ARG A 65 2.98 -18.21 -17.11
C ARG A 65 3.15 -19.38 -16.15
N GLY A 66 2.29 -19.50 -15.14
CA GLY A 66 2.40 -20.53 -14.09
C GLY A 66 1.81 -21.88 -14.51
N ASP A 67 0.65 -21.87 -15.15
CA ASP A 67 -0.13 -23.09 -15.38
C ASP A 67 0.48 -24.00 -16.46
N HIS A 68 1.16 -23.44 -17.47
CA HIS A 68 1.84 -24.23 -18.50
C HIS A 68 3.14 -24.91 -18.04
N SER A 69 3.80 -24.39 -16.99
CA SER A 69 5.06 -24.98 -16.50
C SER A 69 4.86 -26.10 -15.48
N ALA A 70 3.67 -26.24 -14.89
CA ALA A 70 3.39 -27.30 -13.90
C ALA A 70 2.95 -28.62 -14.54
N LEU A 71 2.55 -28.61 -15.81
CA LEU A 71 2.09 -29.79 -16.56
C LEU A 71 3.18 -30.47 -17.40
N GLY A 72 4.37 -29.87 -17.51
CA GLY A 72 5.49 -30.38 -18.32
C GLY A 72 6.46 -31.33 -17.62
N ASP A 73 6.22 -31.68 -16.34
CA ASP A 73 7.12 -32.52 -15.54
C ASP A 73 6.47 -33.84 -15.06
N GLN A 74 5.30 -34.19 -15.61
CA GLN A 74 4.78 -35.56 -15.50
C GLN A 74 5.16 -36.31 -16.77
N GLY A 75 6.34 -36.93 -16.72
CA GLY A 75 6.81 -37.85 -17.73
C GLY A 75 5.78 -38.94 -18.03
N GLU A 76 5.34 -38.91 -19.29
CA GLU A 76 5.01 -40.01 -20.20
C GLU A 76 5.15 -41.44 -19.67
N GLN A 77 4.04 -42.18 -19.71
CA GLN A 77 3.92 -43.33 -20.60
C GLN A 77 2.45 -43.75 -20.74
N GLY A 78 1.84 -43.44 -21.88
CA GLY A 78 0.53 -43.99 -22.22
C GLY A 78 -0.26 -43.15 -23.22
N ASP A 79 -0.21 -43.60 -24.46
CA ASP A 79 -1.21 -43.39 -25.51
C ASP A 79 -1.20 -42.04 -26.27
N GLN A 80 -0.61 -42.11 -27.47
CA GLN A 80 -0.62 -41.07 -28.50
C GLN A 80 -1.97 -41.09 -29.22
N GLY A 81 -2.92 -40.30 -28.74
CA GLY A 81 -4.13 -39.96 -29.48
C GLY A 81 -4.69 -38.65 -28.94
N ASP A 82 -4.76 -37.63 -29.78
CA ASP A 82 -5.43 -36.34 -29.51
C ASP A 82 -4.61 -35.24 -28.78
N GLN A 83 -3.42 -34.90 -29.31
CA GLN A 83 -2.61 -33.76 -28.82
C GLN A 83 -2.93 -32.40 -29.51
N GLY A 84 -3.86 -32.34 -30.47
CA GLY A 84 -4.12 -31.12 -31.24
C GLY A 84 -5.00 -30.06 -30.55
N GLY A 85 -5.80 -30.42 -29.54
CA GLY A 85 -6.79 -29.53 -28.92
C GLY A 85 -6.28 -28.65 -27.78
N THR A 86 -5.20 -29.04 -27.11
CA THR A 86 -4.73 -28.42 -25.86
C THR A 86 -3.93 -27.15 -26.08
N GLU A 87 -3.11 -27.08 -27.13
CA GLU A 87 -2.34 -25.87 -27.50
C GLU A 87 -3.24 -24.71 -27.92
N LEU A 88 -4.24 -24.98 -28.77
CA LEU A 88 -5.16 -23.94 -29.26
C LEU A 88 -5.99 -23.30 -28.14
N ARG A 89 -6.25 -24.03 -27.04
CA ARG A 89 -7.04 -23.54 -25.91
C ARG A 89 -6.24 -22.63 -24.96
N GLY A 90 -4.93 -22.87 -24.82
CA GLY A 90 -4.03 -22.05 -23.98
C GLY A 90 -3.87 -20.63 -24.55
N ASP A 91 -3.62 -20.53 -25.85
CA ASP A 91 -3.41 -19.24 -26.53
C ASP A 91 -4.67 -18.36 -26.53
N SER A 92 -5.85 -18.97 -26.63
CA SER A 92 -7.13 -18.24 -26.59
C SER A 92 -7.36 -17.56 -25.24
N ASN A 93 -7.12 -18.28 -24.14
CA ASN A 93 -7.23 -17.73 -22.78
C ASN A 93 -6.23 -16.59 -22.56
N ALA A 94 -5.00 -16.76 -23.03
CA ALA A 94 -3.95 -15.75 -22.92
C ALA A 94 -4.32 -14.42 -23.61
N LYS A 95 -4.87 -14.54 -24.82
CA LYS A 95 -5.33 -13.39 -25.59
C LYS A 95 -6.54 -12.72 -24.94
N GLN A 96 -7.46 -13.49 -24.39
CA GLN A 96 -8.66 -12.98 -23.70
C GLN A 96 -8.29 -12.15 -22.47
N ASN A 97 -7.39 -12.64 -21.61
CA ASN A 97 -6.98 -11.89 -20.41
C ASN A 97 -6.19 -10.64 -20.74
N ARG A 98 -5.27 -10.68 -21.72
CA ARG A 98 -4.57 -9.46 -22.17
C ARG A 98 -5.56 -8.40 -22.67
N THR A 99 -6.57 -8.82 -23.41
CA THR A 99 -7.64 -7.92 -23.90
C THR A 99 -8.43 -7.32 -22.74
N ARG A 100 -8.78 -8.13 -21.74
CA ARG A 100 -9.46 -7.66 -20.51
C ARG A 100 -8.63 -6.64 -19.75
N VAL A 101 -7.34 -6.92 -19.53
CA VAL A 101 -6.43 -6.03 -18.80
C VAL A 101 -6.22 -4.72 -19.58
N ALA A 102 -6.02 -4.80 -20.90
CA ALA A 102 -5.90 -3.62 -21.76
C ALA A 102 -7.16 -2.76 -21.70
N LYS A 103 -8.35 -3.37 -21.80
CA LYS A 103 -9.63 -2.66 -21.69
C LYS A 103 -9.79 -1.98 -20.34
N THR A 104 -9.48 -2.67 -19.24
CA THR A 104 -9.47 -2.09 -17.89
C THR A 104 -8.52 -0.91 -17.78
N ALA A 105 -7.29 -1.04 -18.29
CA ALA A 105 -6.27 0.01 -18.26
C ALA A 105 -6.69 1.25 -19.05
N VAL A 106 -7.28 1.07 -20.24
CA VAL A 106 -7.80 2.17 -21.06
C VAL A 106 -8.92 2.91 -20.32
N VAL A 107 -9.92 2.19 -19.80
CA VAL A 107 -11.04 2.81 -19.07
C VAL A 107 -10.53 3.54 -17.81
N CYS A 108 -9.63 2.92 -17.05
CA CYS A 108 -9.00 3.55 -15.88
C CYS A 108 -8.27 4.85 -16.26
N THR A 109 -7.46 4.81 -17.32
CA THR A 109 -6.67 5.96 -17.77
C THR A 109 -7.56 7.11 -18.23
N LEU A 110 -8.58 6.82 -19.04
CA LEU A 110 -9.53 7.83 -19.51
C LEU A 110 -10.34 8.42 -18.35
N GLY A 111 -10.85 7.58 -17.45
CA GLY A 111 -11.59 8.04 -16.26
C GLY A 111 -10.73 8.89 -15.33
N THR A 112 -9.46 8.52 -15.14
CA THR A 112 -8.50 9.30 -14.34
C THR A 112 -8.19 10.64 -15.01
N ALA A 113 -7.98 10.65 -16.33
CA ALA A 113 -7.75 11.89 -17.07
C ALA A 113 -8.94 12.85 -16.95
N ILE A 114 -10.18 12.35 -17.07
CA ILE A 114 -11.40 13.15 -16.88
C ILE A 114 -11.43 13.76 -15.47
N ALA A 115 -11.05 13.00 -14.44
CA ALA A 115 -11.03 13.48 -13.06
C ALA A 115 -9.94 14.54 -12.77
N PHE A 116 -8.76 14.43 -13.39
CA PHE A 116 -7.61 15.27 -13.04
C PHE A 116 -7.34 16.43 -14.00
N VAL A 117 -7.63 16.30 -15.30
CA VAL A 117 -7.34 17.33 -16.31
C VAL A 117 -7.93 18.70 -15.94
N PRO A 118 -9.18 18.82 -15.46
CA PRO A 118 -9.72 20.11 -15.05
C PRO A 118 -8.89 20.79 -13.96
N SER A 119 -8.44 20.04 -12.95
CA SER A 119 -7.61 20.53 -11.86
C SER A 119 -6.22 20.94 -12.33
N VAL A 120 -5.60 20.17 -13.24
CA VAL A 120 -4.30 20.50 -13.85
C VAL A 120 -4.39 21.82 -14.63
N VAL A 121 -5.43 21.98 -15.44
CA VAL A 121 -5.64 23.19 -16.25
C VAL A 121 -5.90 24.39 -15.34
N ALA A 122 -6.78 24.25 -14.34
CA ALA A 122 -7.08 25.30 -13.37
C ALA A 122 -5.86 25.73 -12.56
N ALA A 123 -4.95 24.80 -12.24
CA ALA A 123 -3.70 25.07 -11.54
C ALA A 123 -2.60 25.70 -12.42
N GLY A 124 -2.85 25.93 -13.72
CA GLY A 124 -1.86 26.48 -14.65
C GLY A 124 -0.80 25.47 -15.10
N GLY A 125 -1.09 24.17 -15.04
CA GLY A 125 -0.20 23.10 -15.49
C GLY A 125 0.25 22.18 -14.36
N LEU A 126 1.46 21.62 -14.49
CA LEU A 126 2.04 20.65 -13.54
C LEU A 126 2.73 21.32 -12.34
N ALA A 127 2.36 22.55 -11.99
CA ALA A 127 2.94 23.26 -10.85
C ALA A 127 2.77 22.46 -9.54
N PHE A 128 1.63 21.78 -9.35
CA PHE A 128 1.40 20.88 -8.22
C PHE A 128 2.32 19.64 -8.18
N ALA A 129 2.96 19.30 -9.30
CA ALA A 129 3.90 18.18 -9.41
C ALA A 129 5.36 18.63 -9.25
N GLN A 130 5.61 19.93 -9.11
CA GLN A 130 6.95 20.43 -8.77
C GLN A 130 7.28 20.02 -7.33
N ASN A 131 8.50 19.51 -7.16
CA ASN A 131 8.98 19.05 -5.88
C ASN A 131 9.99 20.06 -5.34
N ASP A 132 9.53 20.94 -4.46
CA ASP A 132 10.37 21.96 -3.82
C ASP A 132 11.11 21.45 -2.57
N PHE A 133 11.08 20.14 -2.29
CA PHE A 133 11.82 19.60 -1.17
C PHE A 133 13.31 19.50 -1.48
N SER A 134 14.12 20.16 -0.64
CA SER A 134 15.57 20.03 -0.61
C SER A 134 15.96 18.55 -0.70
N THR A 135 16.56 18.16 -1.82
CA THR A 135 17.00 16.80 -2.07
C THR A 135 18.14 16.47 -1.12
N SER A 136 17.79 15.89 0.03
CA SER A 136 18.76 15.25 0.92
C SER A 136 19.49 14.14 0.17
N SER A 137 20.74 13.86 0.56
CA SER A 137 21.54 12.78 -0.01
C SER A 137 20.77 11.44 -0.04
N PRO A 138 21.06 10.52 -1.00
CA PRO A 138 20.36 9.24 -1.09
C PRO A 138 20.35 8.44 0.21
N LEU A 139 21.45 8.51 0.99
CA LEU A 139 21.57 7.86 2.29
C LEU A 139 20.55 8.41 3.30
N VAL A 140 20.31 9.72 3.32
CA VAL A 140 19.31 10.34 4.21
C VAL A 140 17.90 9.94 3.77
N GLN A 141 17.62 9.82 2.47
CA GLN A 141 16.31 9.35 1.99
C GLN A 141 16.03 7.91 2.42
N VAL A 142 17.01 7.02 2.24
CA VAL A 142 16.90 5.63 2.72
C VAL A 142 16.72 5.57 4.23
N GLY A 143 17.49 6.36 4.99
CA GLY A 143 17.35 6.43 6.44
C GLY A 143 15.96 6.90 6.89
N ARG A 144 15.42 7.94 6.23
CA ARG A 144 14.06 8.45 6.50
C ARG A 144 12.99 7.42 6.15
N ALA A 145 13.15 6.69 5.04
CA ALA A 145 12.20 5.65 4.64
C ALA A 145 12.22 4.48 5.63
N LEU A 146 13.39 3.93 5.95
CA LEU A 146 13.55 2.81 6.89
C LEU A 146 13.07 3.16 8.30
N ALA A 147 13.37 4.36 8.79
CA ALA A 147 12.85 4.82 10.08
C ALA A 147 11.32 4.85 10.07
N LYS A 148 10.71 5.32 8.99
CA LYS A 148 9.25 5.36 8.86
C LYS A 148 8.63 3.96 8.75
N ASP A 149 9.25 3.04 8.00
CA ASP A 149 8.80 1.65 7.93
C ASP A 149 8.85 0.94 9.28
N LEU A 150 9.93 1.15 10.05
CA LEU A 150 10.09 0.58 11.38
C LEU A 150 9.02 1.07 12.36
N LEU A 151 8.67 2.36 12.26
CA LEU A 151 7.69 3.00 13.12
C LEU A 151 6.26 2.73 12.68
N LEU A 152 6.01 2.40 11.40
CA LEU A 152 4.68 2.16 10.86
C LEU A 152 3.92 1.07 11.63
N LEU A 153 4.61 -0.04 11.91
CA LEU A 153 4.07 -1.18 12.65
C LEU A 153 4.41 -1.10 14.15
N GLY A 154 5.22 -0.13 14.57
CA GLY A 154 5.88 -0.16 15.85
C GLY A 154 7.00 -1.19 15.93
N LEU A 155 7.99 -0.89 16.76
CA LEU A 155 9.18 -1.71 16.92
C LEU A 155 8.86 -3.16 17.36
N PRO A 156 8.02 -3.42 18.40
CA PRO A 156 7.80 -4.80 18.87
C PRO A 156 7.17 -5.69 17.79
N ALA A 157 6.17 -5.19 17.06
CA ALA A 157 5.54 -5.95 15.99
C ALA A 157 6.50 -6.20 14.83
N THR A 158 7.31 -5.21 14.46
CA THR A 158 8.32 -5.34 13.40
C THR A 158 9.35 -6.42 13.77
N VAL A 159 9.88 -6.39 15.00
CA VAL A 159 10.83 -7.41 15.49
C VAL A 159 10.17 -8.79 15.51
N LEU A 160 8.93 -8.90 16.00
CA LEU A 160 8.19 -10.16 16.00
C LEU A 160 8.06 -10.74 14.59
N ILE A 161 7.68 -9.92 13.60
CA ILE A 161 7.57 -10.31 12.19
C ILE A 161 8.93 -10.81 11.67
N LEU A 162 10.01 -10.04 11.88
CA LEU A 162 11.34 -10.39 11.39
C LEU A 162 11.87 -11.70 12.00
N VAL A 163 11.62 -11.94 13.28
CA VAL A 163 12.13 -13.15 13.96
C VAL A 163 11.29 -14.39 13.65
N THR A 164 9.95 -14.24 13.55
CA THR A 164 9.05 -15.41 13.52
C THR A 164 8.37 -15.64 12.17
N ALA A 165 8.07 -14.59 11.41
CA ALA A 165 7.35 -14.68 10.15
C ALA A 165 8.27 -14.78 8.93
N LEU A 166 9.53 -14.31 9.05
CA LEU A 166 10.50 -14.29 7.95
C LEU A 166 10.65 -15.63 7.19
N PRO A 167 10.85 -16.80 7.83
CA PRO A 167 10.97 -18.06 7.08
C PRO A 167 9.69 -18.39 6.30
N SER A 168 8.52 -18.12 6.89
CA SER A 168 7.22 -18.37 6.24
C SER A 168 6.98 -17.39 5.09
N LEU A 169 7.44 -16.14 5.22
CA LEU A 169 7.43 -15.15 4.14
C LEU A 169 8.31 -15.60 2.97
N LEU A 170 9.53 -16.08 3.23
CA LEU A 170 10.41 -16.60 2.19
C LEU A 170 9.79 -17.80 1.46
N GLU A 171 9.08 -18.68 2.18
CA GLU A 171 8.33 -19.77 1.57
C GLU A 171 7.15 -19.27 0.71
N ALA A 172 6.39 -18.29 1.19
CA ALA A 172 5.31 -17.67 0.44
C ALA A 172 5.82 -17.02 -0.87
N LEU A 173 7.00 -16.40 -0.84
CA LEU A 173 7.64 -15.84 -2.04
C LEU A 173 7.96 -16.91 -3.09
N ARG A 174 8.25 -18.15 -2.69
CA ARG A 174 8.44 -19.27 -3.66
C ARG A 174 7.15 -19.58 -4.42
N ARG A 175 5.98 -19.25 -3.85
CA ARG A 175 4.66 -19.39 -4.50
C ARG A 175 4.35 -18.25 -5.47
N TRP A 176 5.32 -17.39 -5.80
CA TRP A 176 5.15 -16.29 -6.75
C TRP A 176 4.57 -16.72 -8.10
N LYS A 177 4.97 -17.88 -8.64
CA LYS A 177 4.47 -18.35 -9.95
C LYS A 177 3.01 -18.79 -9.91
N THR A 178 2.55 -19.33 -8.77
CA THR A 178 1.23 -19.97 -8.64
C THR A 178 0.21 -19.06 -7.98
N SER A 179 0.63 -18.19 -7.06
CA SER A 179 -0.28 -17.34 -6.28
C SER A 179 -0.40 -15.94 -6.87
N TRP A 180 -1.61 -15.59 -7.30
CA TRP A 180 -1.96 -14.22 -7.67
C TRP A 180 -1.75 -13.23 -6.52
N LEU A 181 -2.14 -13.60 -5.30
CA LEU A 181 -2.02 -12.75 -4.12
C LEU A 181 -0.56 -12.41 -3.80
N VAL A 182 0.35 -13.38 -3.94
CA VAL A 182 1.79 -13.14 -3.75
C VAL A 182 2.31 -12.16 -4.79
N ARG A 183 1.95 -12.33 -6.07
CA ARG A 183 2.35 -11.41 -7.15
C ARG A 183 1.84 -10.01 -6.91
N PHE A 184 0.54 -9.86 -6.65
CA PHE A 184 -0.08 -8.57 -6.33
C PHE A 184 0.60 -7.90 -5.14
N SER A 185 0.75 -8.64 -4.04
CA SER A 185 1.31 -8.09 -2.80
C SER A 185 2.76 -7.67 -2.97
N VAL A 186 3.59 -8.51 -3.57
CA VAL A 186 5.02 -8.22 -3.72
C VAL A 186 5.26 -7.12 -4.76
N THR A 187 4.57 -7.13 -5.91
CA THR A 187 4.67 -6.03 -6.89
C THR A 187 4.19 -4.72 -6.29
N GLY A 188 3.06 -4.72 -5.58
CA GLY A 188 2.53 -3.55 -4.91
C GLY A 188 3.47 -3.02 -3.83
N LEU A 189 4.02 -3.91 -2.99
CA LEU A 189 4.97 -3.56 -1.93
C LEU A 189 6.25 -2.95 -2.50
N VAL A 190 6.82 -3.54 -3.56
CA VAL A 190 8.03 -3.01 -4.20
C VAL A 190 7.73 -1.67 -4.86
N ALA A 191 6.65 -1.55 -5.63
CA ALA A 191 6.30 -0.31 -6.32
C ALA A 191 5.99 0.82 -5.33
N SER A 192 5.23 0.54 -4.26
CA SER A 192 4.93 1.53 -3.22
C SER A 192 6.18 1.93 -2.44
N GLN A 193 7.07 0.99 -2.14
CA GLN A 193 8.32 1.30 -1.46
C GLN A 193 9.30 2.10 -2.31
N LEU A 194 9.44 1.79 -3.60
CA LEU A 194 10.28 2.59 -4.50
C LEU A 194 9.77 4.03 -4.61
N LEU A 195 8.45 4.21 -4.70
CA LEU A 195 7.84 5.53 -4.70
C LEU A 195 8.07 6.25 -3.36
N PHE A 196 7.94 5.53 -2.24
CA PHE A 196 8.15 6.10 -0.91
C PHE A 196 9.61 6.43 -0.62
N LEU A 197 10.56 5.62 -1.09
CA LEU A 197 12.00 5.92 -1.03
C LEU A 197 12.32 7.23 -1.75
N ARG A 198 11.66 7.48 -2.89
CA ARG A 198 11.78 8.74 -3.63
C ARG A 198 11.11 9.92 -2.94
N PHE A 199 10.02 9.66 -2.20
CA PHE A 199 9.19 10.68 -1.53
C PHE A 199 8.76 10.22 -0.13
N PRO A 200 9.68 10.15 0.86
CA PRO A 200 9.35 9.67 2.20
C PRO A 200 8.67 10.77 3.01
N TRP A 201 7.49 11.23 2.56
CA TRP A 201 6.85 12.45 3.02
C TRP A 201 6.11 12.24 4.34
N LYS A 202 4.89 11.68 4.29
CA LYS A 202 4.03 11.39 5.45
C LYS A 202 3.88 9.88 5.62
N MET A 203 3.75 9.40 6.87
CA MET A 203 3.51 7.98 7.18
C MET A 203 2.32 7.39 6.42
N ALA A 204 1.27 8.19 6.19
CA ALA A 204 0.08 7.73 5.48
C ALA A 204 0.39 7.23 4.05
N HIS A 205 1.47 7.70 3.41
CA HIS A 205 1.91 7.21 2.10
C HIS A 205 2.39 5.76 2.12
N LEU A 206 2.63 5.17 3.29
CA LEU A 206 2.92 3.76 3.47
C LEU A 206 1.68 2.88 3.54
N LEU A 207 0.46 3.43 3.52
CA LEU A 207 -0.77 2.61 3.56
C LEU A 207 -0.87 1.58 2.43
N PRO A 208 -0.50 1.89 1.17
CA PRO A 208 -0.40 0.87 0.12
C PRO A 208 0.61 -0.23 0.46
N THR A 209 1.78 0.13 1.00
CA THR A 209 2.78 -0.83 1.47
C THR A 209 2.21 -1.71 2.57
N LEU A 210 1.53 -1.11 3.55
CA LEU A 210 0.93 -1.82 4.68
C LEU A 210 -0.11 -2.84 4.20
N LEU A 211 -1.00 -2.46 3.28
CA LEU A 211 -1.97 -3.38 2.70
C LEU A 211 -1.29 -4.58 2.05
N CYS A 212 -0.30 -4.32 1.19
CA CYS A 212 0.45 -5.38 0.52
C CYS A 212 1.21 -6.27 1.50
N ALA A 213 1.82 -5.69 2.54
CA ALA A 213 2.52 -6.44 3.59
C ALA A 213 1.55 -7.33 4.38
N VAL A 214 0.36 -6.83 4.72
CA VAL A 214 -0.68 -7.60 5.43
C VAL A 214 -1.20 -8.76 4.59
N ILE A 215 -1.45 -8.56 3.28
CA ILE A 215 -1.87 -9.65 2.40
C ILE A 215 -0.76 -10.70 2.29
N LEU A 216 0.49 -10.27 2.13
CA LEU A 216 1.64 -11.19 2.06
C LEU A 216 1.82 -11.96 3.36
N LEU A 217 1.67 -11.31 4.52
CA LEU A 217 1.69 -11.95 5.84
C LEU A 217 0.53 -12.93 6.01
N ALA A 218 -0.67 -12.59 5.55
CA ALA A 218 -1.83 -13.49 5.62
C ALA A 218 -1.59 -14.77 4.81
N VAL A 219 -1.02 -14.65 3.61
CA VAL A 219 -0.63 -15.82 2.79
C VAL A 219 0.50 -16.61 3.47
N ALA A 220 1.49 -15.93 4.02
CA ALA A 220 2.65 -16.59 4.65
C ALA A 220 2.30 -17.29 5.97
N LEU A 221 1.33 -16.78 6.71
CA LEU A 221 0.97 -17.25 8.04
C LEU A 221 -0.40 -17.93 8.07
N GLU A 222 -0.89 -18.39 6.93
CA GLU A 222 -2.17 -19.11 6.80
C GLU A 222 -2.29 -20.28 7.79
N SER A 223 -1.19 -21.01 8.03
CA SER A 223 -1.13 -22.11 9.01
C SER A 223 -0.85 -21.68 10.46
N LYS A 224 -0.63 -20.38 10.71
CA LYS A 224 -0.21 -19.81 12.01
C LYS A 224 -1.11 -18.64 12.44
N PRO A 225 -2.44 -18.82 12.57
CA PRO A 225 -3.37 -17.72 12.89
C PRO A 225 -3.08 -17.06 14.24
N ARG A 226 -2.54 -17.81 15.21
CA ARG A 226 -2.13 -17.25 16.52
C ARG A 226 -1.06 -16.16 16.37
N LEU A 227 -0.15 -16.29 15.42
CA LEU A 227 0.88 -15.28 15.17
C LEU A 227 0.28 -14.03 14.52
N LEU A 228 -0.66 -14.18 13.58
CA LEU A 228 -1.39 -13.04 13.01
C LEU A 228 -2.18 -12.29 14.08
N ILE A 229 -2.86 -13.01 14.97
CA ILE A 229 -3.56 -12.41 16.13
C ILE A 229 -2.57 -11.67 17.03
N ALA A 230 -1.41 -12.27 17.33
CA ALA A 230 -0.39 -11.62 18.16
C ALA A 230 0.11 -10.32 17.50
N ILE A 231 0.43 -10.34 16.21
CA ILE A 231 0.83 -9.15 15.45
C ILE A 231 -0.27 -8.08 15.51
N ALA A 232 -1.54 -8.45 15.29
CA ALA A 232 -2.67 -7.53 15.37
C ALA A 232 -2.83 -6.93 16.78
N ILE A 233 -2.69 -7.74 17.85
CA ILE A 233 -2.69 -7.24 19.23
C ILE A 233 -1.56 -6.25 19.45
N PHE A 234 -0.34 -6.54 18.99
CA PHE A 234 0.78 -5.59 19.09
C PHE A 234 0.51 -4.28 18.33
N GLN A 235 -0.17 -4.31 17.17
CA GLN A 235 -0.60 -3.09 16.47
C GLN A 235 -1.62 -2.29 17.28
N VAL A 236 -2.61 -2.97 17.88
CA VAL A 236 -3.61 -2.31 18.73
C VAL A 236 -2.94 -1.70 19.96
N VAL A 237 -2.01 -2.41 20.61
CA VAL A 237 -1.23 -1.88 21.72
C VAL A 237 -0.40 -0.68 21.27
N PHE A 238 0.25 -0.77 20.10
CA PHE A 238 1.04 0.33 19.52
C PHE A 238 0.22 1.62 19.37
N ALA A 239 -1.07 1.51 19.04
CA ALA A 239 -1.98 2.65 18.93
C ALA A 239 -2.08 3.47 20.24
N PHE A 240 -1.86 2.85 21.40
CA PHE A 240 -1.95 3.49 22.72
C PHE A 240 -0.59 3.69 23.39
N VAL A 241 0.38 2.81 23.15
CA VAL A 241 1.72 2.85 23.73
C VAL A 241 2.75 2.54 22.64
N ARG A 242 3.66 3.47 22.37
CA ARG A 242 4.75 3.26 21.42
C ARG A 242 6.10 3.14 22.12
N VAL A 243 6.98 2.35 21.50
CA VAL A 243 8.38 2.22 21.89
C VAL A 243 9.23 2.74 20.74
N ASP A 244 9.88 3.87 20.97
CA ASP A 244 10.76 4.53 20.02
C ASP A 244 12.20 4.26 20.41
N ILE A 245 13.06 3.95 19.43
CA ILE A 245 14.53 3.84 19.63
C ILE A 245 15.26 4.98 18.91
N LEU A 246 14.63 5.58 17.91
CA LEU A 246 15.24 6.59 17.05
C LEU A 246 14.53 7.93 17.25
N SER A 247 15.31 8.98 17.43
CA SER A 247 14.82 10.37 17.39
C SER A 247 15.56 11.13 16.29
N PRO A 248 14.86 11.78 15.35
CA PRO A 248 15.50 12.62 14.34
C PRO A 248 16.19 13.82 15.01
N ASN A 249 17.27 14.33 14.41
CA ASN A 249 17.93 15.54 14.91
C ASN A 249 17.07 16.80 14.70
N ASN A 250 16.32 16.86 13.60
CA ASN A 250 15.29 17.84 13.33
C ASN A 250 14.07 17.10 12.73
N PRO A 251 12.87 17.18 13.33
CA PRO A 251 11.68 16.47 12.85
C PRO A 251 11.29 16.81 11.40
N SER A 252 11.44 18.08 11.02
CA SER A 252 11.04 18.59 9.69
C SER A 252 12.16 18.46 8.66
N GLU A 253 13.42 18.50 9.10
CA GLU A 253 14.62 18.51 8.24
C GLU A 253 15.69 17.52 8.71
N ALA A 254 15.28 16.28 8.97
CA ALA A 254 16.18 15.26 9.53
C ALA A 254 17.37 14.99 8.59
N THR A 255 18.58 15.35 9.04
CA THR A 255 19.87 14.99 8.42
C THR A 255 20.57 13.85 9.14
N GLY A 256 20.07 13.44 10.31
CA GLY A 256 20.55 12.30 11.09
C GLY A 256 19.56 11.85 12.16
N ALA A 257 19.94 10.82 12.91
CA ALA A 257 19.15 10.29 14.02
C ALA A 257 20.04 9.95 15.23
N ARG A 258 19.46 10.01 16.43
CA ARG A 258 20.11 9.58 17.67
C ARG A 258 19.35 8.38 18.24
N LEU A 259 20.09 7.44 18.81
CA LEU A 259 19.50 6.32 19.57
C LEU A 259 19.06 6.83 20.94
N LYS A 260 17.76 6.84 21.17
CA LYS A 260 17.12 7.25 22.43
C LYS A 260 15.92 6.35 22.70
N PRO A 261 16.11 5.23 23.43
CA PRO A 261 15.00 4.37 23.83
C PRO A 261 14.01 5.17 24.68
N LEU A 262 12.76 5.26 24.22
CA LEU A 262 11.70 6.00 24.87
C LEU A 262 10.38 5.22 24.77
N VAL A 263 9.66 5.13 25.88
CA VAL A 263 8.25 4.74 25.88
C VAL A 263 7.42 6.01 25.81
N ALA A 264 6.56 6.12 24.80
CA ALA A 264 5.76 7.31 24.55
C ALA A 264 4.29 6.93 24.31
N THR A 265 3.42 7.94 24.36
CA THR A 265 2.01 7.80 24.01
C THR A 265 1.88 7.35 22.55
N GLY A 266 1.08 6.31 22.32
CA GLY A 266 0.77 5.83 20.97
C GLY A 266 -0.02 6.86 20.16
N PRO A 267 -0.03 6.73 18.82
CA PRO A 267 -0.57 7.75 17.92
C PRO A 267 -2.06 8.03 18.14
N VAL A 268 -2.88 7.04 18.48
CA VAL A 268 -4.32 7.24 18.70
C VAL A 268 -4.57 8.01 19.99
N LEU A 269 -3.88 7.61 21.07
CA LEU A 269 -4.03 8.30 22.35
C LEU A 269 -3.45 9.73 22.28
N GLN A 270 -2.33 9.93 21.58
CA GLN A 270 -1.74 11.24 21.36
C GLN A 270 -2.66 12.15 20.54
N ASP A 271 -3.21 11.68 19.41
CA ASP A 271 -4.15 12.47 18.60
C ASP A 271 -5.42 12.82 19.40
N TRP A 272 -5.96 11.86 20.18
CA TRP A 272 -7.12 12.12 21.03
C TRP A 272 -6.85 13.19 22.10
N GLN A 273 -5.71 13.11 22.79
CA GLN A 273 -5.31 14.12 23.78
C GLN A 273 -5.13 15.50 23.13
N CYS A 274 -4.39 15.57 22.02
CA CYS A 274 -4.15 16.83 21.32
C CYS A 274 -5.44 17.49 20.83
N ARG A 275 -6.41 16.74 20.32
CA ARG A 275 -7.72 17.28 19.89
C ARG A 275 -8.58 17.71 21.08
N ARG A 276 -8.51 16.99 22.19
CA ARG A 276 -9.27 17.32 23.40
C ARG A 276 -8.75 18.59 24.07
N ASP A 277 -7.43 18.80 24.02
CA ASP A 277 -6.76 19.91 24.72
C ASP A 277 -6.79 21.24 23.92
N HIS A 278 -7.30 21.23 22.68
CA HIS A 278 -7.45 22.42 21.84
C HIS A 278 -8.93 22.67 21.50
N ASP A 279 -9.48 23.77 22.00
CA ASP A 279 -10.87 24.17 21.76
C ASP A 279 -11.10 24.64 20.31
N GLY A 280 -12.25 24.29 19.72
CA GLY A 280 -12.67 24.80 18.42
C GLY A 280 -12.14 24.03 17.20
N VAL A 281 -11.24 23.06 17.41
CA VAL A 281 -10.69 22.19 16.36
C VAL A 281 -11.79 21.40 15.65
N GLU A 282 -12.88 21.09 16.35
CA GLU A 282 -14.05 20.41 15.80
C GLU A 282 -14.79 21.22 14.73
N ARG A 283 -14.55 22.52 14.64
CA ARG A 283 -15.20 23.37 13.63
C ARG A 283 -14.47 23.31 12.30
N GLY A 284 -13.15 23.15 12.32
CA GLY A 284 -12.30 22.96 11.15
C GLY A 284 -12.54 23.97 10.02
N ARG A 285 -12.89 25.22 10.35
CA ARG A 285 -13.32 26.21 9.34
C ARG A 285 -12.13 26.82 8.61
N GLN A 286 -11.01 26.94 9.31
CA GLN A 286 -9.76 27.48 8.78
C GLN A 286 -8.58 26.62 9.24
N ILE A 287 -7.47 26.69 8.52
CA ILE A 287 -6.27 25.88 8.80
C ILE A 287 -5.74 26.24 10.19
N GLU A 288 -5.77 27.51 10.56
CA GLU A 288 -5.29 28.06 11.83
C GLU A 288 -6.03 27.48 13.04
N GLU A 289 -7.30 27.07 12.88
CA GLU A 289 -8.08 26.42 13.94
C GLU A 289 -7.64 24.97 14.19
N VAL A 290 -7.07 24.29 13.19
CA VAL A 290 -6.72 22.86 13.25
C VAL A 290 -5.21 22.64 13.42
N GLU A 291 -4.39 23.58 12.94
CA GLU A 291 -2.94 23.49 12.93
C GLU A 291 -2.32 23.22 14.31
N PRO A 292 -2.75 23.86 15.42
CA PRO A 292 -2.17 23.60 16.74
C PRO A 292 -2.35 22.14 17.20
N ALA A 293 -3.57 21.61 17.05
CA ALA A 293 -3.86 20.21 17.39
C ALA A 293 -3.16 19.23 16.44
N TRP A 294 -3.06 19.59 15.15
CA TRP A 294 -2.31 18.82 14.18
C TRP A 294 -0.83 18.74 14.56
N GLN A 295 -0.17 19.89 14.80
CA GLN A 295 1.24 19.95 15.19
C GLN A 295 1.52 19.16 16.48
N CYS A 296 0.64 19.23 17.47
CA CYS A 296 0.73 18.42 18.70
C CYS A 296 0.69 16.90 18.42
N SER A 297 -0.10 16.47 17.43
CA SER A 297 -0.29 15.05 17.09
C SER A 297 0.83 14.47 16.22
N VAL A 298 1.69 15.31 15.63
CA VAL A 298 2.77 14.87 14.76
C VAL A 298 3.83 14.13 15.59
N PRO A 299 4.30 12.95 15.15
CA PRO A 299 5.39 12.26 15.81
C PRO A 299 6.64 13.15 15.89
N TYR A 300 7.31 13.18 17.04
CA TYR A 300 8.52 13.98 17.30
C TYR A 300 8.34 15.51 17.32
N SER A 301 7.11 16.01 17.49
CA SER A 301 6.84 17.45 17.60
C SER A 301 7.28 18.10 18.93
N ASN A 302 7.70 17.30 19.92
CA ASN A 302 7.98 17.73 21.31
C ASN A 302 9.41 17.41 21.74
#